data_AF-A0A7K2E3L0-F1
#
_entry.id   AF-A0A7K2E3L0-F1
#
_cell.length_a   1.000
_cell.length_b   1.000
_cell.length_c   1.000
_cell.angle_alpha   90.00
_cell.angle_beta   90.00
_cell.angle_gamma   90.00
#
_symmetry.space_group_name_H-M   'P 1'
#
loop_
_entity.id
_entity.type
_entity.pdbx_description
1 polymer ?
#
loop_
_entity_poly.entity_id
_entity_poly.type
_entity_poly.pdbx_seq_one_letter_code
_entity_poly.pdbx_strand_id
1 'polypeptide(L)'
;MLDAVAEAPPPAFSGGGKWEAMHGDMAGFYEVRVQGGGMNHRLLCLLARDADDLGGPSIICLGGLSKLRREKADPRDYRRIKGYREEFERHRRVLS
;
A
#
# COMPACT_ATOMS: atom_id res chain seq x y z
N MET A 1 -11.67 4.61 3.60
CA MET A 1 -10.42 4.38 2.80
C MET A 1 -9.72 3.12 3.27
N LEU A 2 -9.55 2.95 4.58
CA LEU A 2 -9.10 1.69 5.18
C LEU A 2 -10.07 0.53 4.90
N ASP A 3 -11.37 0.79 4.74
CA ASP A 3 -12.35 -0.24 4.34
C ASP A 3 -11.99 -0.88 2.99
N ALA A 4 -11.52 -0.07 2.04
CA ALA A 4 -11.05 -0.56 0.75
C ALA A 4 -9.76 -1.39 0.87
N VAL A 5 -8.98 -1.19 1.93
CA VAL A 5 -7.82 -2.04 2.25
C VAL A 5 -8.31 -3.40 2.76
N ALA A 6 -9.28 -3.40 3.66
CA ALA A 6 -9.84 -4.61 4.25
C ALA A 6 -10.60 -5.50 3.26
N GLU A 7 -11.20 -4.92 2.22
CA GLU A 7 -12.00 -5.64 1.21
C GLU A 7 -11.20 -6.58 0.28
N ALA A 8 -9.86 -6.61 0.34
CA ALA A 8 -9.02 -7.48 -0.49
C ALA A 8 -8.31 -8.58 0.34
N PRO A 9 -8.97 -9.68 0.73
CA PRO A 9 -8.35 -10.69 1.57
C PRO A 9 -7.24 -11.47 0.82
N PRO A 10 -6.14 -11.88 1.48
CA PRO A 10 -5.14 -12.80 0.90
C PRO A 10 -5.73 -14.21 0.88
N PRO A 11 -5.82 -14.91 -0.28
CA PRO A 11 -4.65 -15.28 -1.10
C PRO A 11 -4.76 -14.98 -2.60
N ALA A 12 -5.92 -14.53 -3.12
CA ALA A 12 -6.16 -14.37 -4.56
C ALA A 12 -6.25 -12.90 -4.95
N PHE A 13 -5.13 -12.18 -4.84
CA PHE A 13 -5.02 -10.88 -5.49
C PHE A 13 -4.75 -11.07 -6.98
N SER A 14 -5.76 -10.92 -7.83
CA SER A 14 -5.64 -10.95 -9.29
C SER A 14 -5.49 -9.55 -9.93
N GLY A 15 -5.54 -8.47 -9.13
CA GLY A 15 -5.58 -7.10 -9.65
C GLY A 15 -6.97 -6.74 -10.21
N GLY A 16 -7.46 -5.54 -9.88
CA GLY A 16 -8.77 -5.05 -10.31
C GLY A 16 -9.50 -4.24 -9.25
N GLY A 17 -10.36 -3.32 -9.68
CA GLY A 17 -11.10 -2.42 -8.79
C GLY A 17 -10.23 -1.27 -8.26
N LYS A 18 -10.19 -1.09 -6.93
CA LYS A 18 -9.38 -0.05 -6.27
C LYS A 18 -7.90 -0.45 -6.13
N TRP A 19 -7.57 -1.72 -6.29
CA TRP A 19 -6.24 -2.24 -5.98
C TRP A 19 -5.39 -2.51 -7.22
N GLU A 20 -4.10 -2.18 -7.13
CA GLU A 20 -3.16 -2.26 -8.25
C GLU A 20 -1.79 -2.72 -7.77
N ALA A 21 -1.18 -3.67 -8.48
CA ALA A 21 0.23 -4.00 -8.27
C ALA A 21 1.09 -2.88 -8.86
N MET A 22 2.09 -2.44 -8.11
CA MET A 22 3.04 -1.44 -8.62
C MET A 22 4.16 -2.11 -9.43
N HIS A 23 4.80 -1.32 -10.28
CA HIS A 23 5.85 -1.76 -11.21
C HIS A 23 7.09 -0.86 -11.11
N GLY A 24 8.19 -1.28 -11.75
CA GLY A 24 9.45 -0.52 -11.76
C GLY A 24 10.08 -0.43 -10.37
N ASP A 25 10.54 0.77 -9.98
CA ASP A 25 11.20 1.04 -8.68
C ASP A 25 10.27 0.79 -7.46
N MET A 26 8.96 0.69 -7.68
CA MET A 26 7.98 0.33 -6.66
C MET A 26 7.48 -1.12 -6.82
N ALA A 27 8.18 -1.98 -7.56
CA ALA A 27 7.80 -3.39 -7.68
C ALA A 27 7.74 -4.08 -6.30
N GLY A 28 6.73 -4.93 -6.11
CA GLY A 28 6.45 -5.60 -4.83
C GLY A 28 5.63 -4.78 -3.84
N PHE A 29 5.37 -3.50 -4.14
CA PHE A 29 4.33 -2.73 -3.46
C PHE A 29 2.99 -2.88 -4.19
N TYR A 30 1.92 -2.65 -3.45
CA TYR A 30 0.56 -2.60 -3.94
C TYR A 30 -0.05 -1.26 -3.56
N GLU A 31 -1.01 -0.77 -4.34
CA GLU A 31 -1.70 0.45 -4.00
C GLU A 31 -3.22 0.31 -4.03
N VAL A 32 -3.89 0.99 -3.09
CA VAL A 32 -5.33 1.21 -3.09
C VAL A 32 -5.60 2.62 -3.57
N ARG A 33 -6.27 2.76 -4.71
CA ARG A 33 -6.66 4.03 -5.32
C ARG A 33 -8.09 4.38 -4.92
N VAL A 34 -8.27 5.57 -4.34
CA VAL A 34 -9.59 6.12 -3.99
C VAL A 34 -9.69 7.55 -4.52
N GLN A 35 -10.81 7.90 -5.15
CA GLN A 35 -11.06 9.26 -5.61
C GLN A 35 -12.15 9.90 -4.75
N GLY A 36 -11.97 11.17 -4.39
CA GLY A 36 -12.95 11.92 -3.58
C GLY A 36 -12.57 13.40 -3.48
N GLY A 37 -13.56 14.29 -3.43
CA GLY A 37 -13.31 15.73 -3.22
C GLY A 37 -12.36 16.40 -4.23
N GLY A 38 -12.31 15.92 -5.49
CA GLY A 38 -11.37 16.42 -6.51
C GLY A 38 -9.93 15.90 -6.38
N MET A 39 -9.66 15.06 -5.39
CA MET A 39 -8.36 14.47 -5.09
C MET A 39 -8.30 13.00 -5.51
N ASN A 40 -7.09 12.54 -5.81
CA ASN A 40 -6.70 11.15 -5.95
C ASN A 40 -5.90 10.76 -4.71
N HIS A 41 -6.46 9.85 -3.92
CA HIS A 41 -5.81 9.26 -2.78
C HIS A 41 -5.28 7.87 -3.11
N ARG A 42 -4.13 7.53 -2.53
CA ARG A 42 -3.48 6.23 -2.67
C ARG A 42 -3.04 5.76 -1.29
N LEU A 43 -3.33 4.52 -0.93
CA LEU A 43 -2.63 3.85 0.16
C LEU A 43 -1.61 2.88 -0.43
N LEU A 44 -0.42 2.86 0.14
CA LEU A 44 0.70 2.05 -0.34
C LEU A 44 0.90 0.92 0.65
N CYS A 45 0.80 -0.30 0.15
CA CYS A 45 0.68 -1.50 0.96
C CYS A 45 1.70 -2.56 0.55
N LEU A 46 2.01 -3.45 1.50
CA LEU A 46 2.63 -4.75 1.23
C LEU A 46 1.62 -5.87 1.50
N LEU A 47 1.79 -6.97 0.79
CA LEU A 47 1.06 -8.21 1.06
C LEU A 47 2.01 -9.20 1.73
N ALA A 48 1.79 -9.47 3.01
CA ALA A 48 2.54 -10.45 3.77
C ALA A 48 1.72 -11.75 3.80
N ARG A 49 2.02 -12.67 2.88
CA ARG A 49 1.21 -13.90 2.69
C ARG A 49 1.48 -14.95 3.77
N ASP A 50 2.76 -15.15 4.08
CA ASP A 50 3.22 -16.13 5.05
C ASP A 50 3.78 -15.38 6.28
N ALA A 51 2.88 -14.81 7.07
CA ALA A 51 3.22 -13.89 8.16
C ALA A 51 2.67 -14.38 9.51
N ASP A 52 3.06 -15.59 9.90
CA ASP A 52 2.66 -16.19 11.18
C ASP A 52 3.11 -15.33 12.38
N ASP A 53 4.23 -14.62 12.24
CA ASP A 53 4.72 -13.65 13.21
C ASP A 53 3.78 -12.44 13.40
N LEU A 54 2.89 -12.20 12.44
CA LEU A 54 1.82 -11.19 12.50
C LEU A 54 0.44 -11.80 12.76
N GLY A 55 0.35 -13.10 13.04
CA GLY A 55 -0.91 -13.82 13.24
C GLY A 55 -1.57 -14.33 11.96
N GLY A 56 -0.84 -14.37 10.84
CA GLY A 56 -1.28 -14.92 9.56
C GLY A 56 -1.21 -13.92 8.40
N PRO A 57 -1.77 -14.29 7.22
CA PRO A 57 -1.75 -13.44 6.03
C PRO A 57 -2.27 -12.03 6.32
N SER A 58 -1.46 -11.02 6.02
CA SER A 58 -1.66 -9.64 6.46
C SER A 58 -1.43 -8.63 5.34
N ILE A 59 -2.14 -7.50 5.42
CA ILE A 59 -1.92 -6.32 4.58
C ILE A 59 -1.25 -5.25 5.42
N ILE A 60 -0.10 -4.77 4.97
CA ILE A 60 0.68 -3.77 5.71
C ILE A 60 0.53 -2.43 5.01
N CYS A 61 -0.27 -1.53 5.56
CA CYS A 61 -0.39 -0.16 5.04
C CYS A 61 0.81 0.68 5.51
N LEU A 62 1.73 0.99 4.61
CA LEU A 62 2.93 1.76 4.92
C LEU A 62 2.66 3.26 4.98
N GLY A 63 1.67 3.74 4.24
CA GLY A 63 1.31 5.16 4.22
C GLY A 63 0.40 5.52 3.07
N GLY A 64 0.07 6.81 2.98
CA GLY A 64 -0.84 7.33 1.97
C GLY A 64 -0.32 8.56 1.23
N LEU A 65 -0.80 8.74 0.01
CA LEU A 65 -0.55 9.89 -0.85
C LEU A 65 -1.87 10.52 -1.25
N SER A 66 -1.89 11.84 -1.35
CA SER A 66 -3.03 12.58 -1.87
C SER A 66 -2.51 13.59 -2.89
N LYS A 67 -3.13 13.65 -4.06
CA LYS A 67 -2.76 14.58 -5.13
C LYS A 67 -3.98 15.01 -5.93
N LEU A 68 -3.90 16.14 -6.60
CA LEU A 68 -4.94 16.53 -7.57
C LEU A 68 -4.99 15.52 -8.74
N ARG A 69 -6.15 15.38 -9.40
CA ARG A 69 -6.36 14.30 -10.39
C ARG A 69 -5.31 14.23 -11.51
N ARG A 70 -4.75 15.38 -11.90
CA ARG A 70 -3.80 15.53 -13.02
C ARG A 70 -2.37 15.85 -12.57
N GLU A 71 -2.13 15.88 -11.28
CA GLU A 71 -0.82 16.16 -10.72
C GLU A 71 0.01 14.88 -10.60
N LYS A 72 1.34 14.97 -10.74
CA LYS A 72 2.23 13.84 -10.48
C LYS A 72 2.50 13.72 -8.99
N ALA A 73 2.62 12.50 -8.47
CA ALA A 73 3.07 12.32 -7.09
C ALA A 73 4.55 12.74 -6.96
N ASP A 74 4.94 13.32 -5.83
CA ASP A 74 6.31 13.74 -5.58
C ASP A 74 7.21 12.49 -5.41
N PRO A 75 8.35 12.39 -6.12
CA PRO A 75 9.33 11.33 -5.90
C PRO A 75 9.79 11.16 -4.44
N ARG A 76 9.76 12.22 -3.62
CA ARG A 76 10.07 12.20 -2.19
C ARG A 76 9.13 11.28 -1.42
N ASP A 77 7.87 11.26 -1.80
CA ASP A 77 6.87 10.41 -1.14
C ASP A 77 7.17 8.93 -1.33
N TYR A 78 7.51 8.52 -2.56
CA TYR A 78 7.90 7.14 -2.83
C TYR A 78 9.17 6.75 -2.07
N ARG A 79 10.16 7.65 -1.98
CA ARG A 79 11.36 7.40 -1.16
C ARG A 79 11.03 7.16 0.30
N ARG A 80 10.11 7.95 0.87
CA ARG A 80 9.64 7.76 2.25
C ARG A 80 8.94 6.41 2.44
N ILE A 81 8.06 6.03 1.52
CA ILE A 81 7.37 4.73 1.56
C ILE A 81 8.36 3.56 1.47
N LYS A 82 9.41 3.66 0.65
CA LYS A 82 10.48 2.66 0.60
C LYS A 82 11.23 2.55 1.93
N GLY A 83 11.54 3.68 2.56
CA GLY A 83 12.14 3.68 3.90
C GLY A 83 11.25 2.99 4.95
N TYR A 84 9.93 3.18 4.90
CA TYR A 84 9.01 2.46 5.80
C TYR A 84 8.95 0.96 5.55
N ARG A 85 9.10 0.53 4.29
CA ARG A 85 9.27 -0.90 3.99
C ARG A 85 10.54 -1.45 4.62
N GLU A 86 11.67 -0.77 4.47
CA GLU A 86 12.95 -1.21 5.05
C GLU A 86 12.86 -1.30 6.59
N GLU A 87 12.22 -0.32 7.23
CA GLU A 87 11.97 -0.31 8.67
C GLU A 87 11.10 -1.51 9.09
N PHE A 88 10.01 -1.76 8.36
CA PHE A 88 9.12 -2.89 8.61
C PHE A 88 9.82 -4.24 8.36
N GLU A 89 10.61 -4.38 7.31
CA GLU A 89 11.36 -5.61 7.05
C GLU A 89 12.43 -5.87 8.12
N ARG A 90 13.04 -4.82 8.67
CA ARG A 90 14.02 -4.93 9.75
C ARG A 90 13.39 -5.31 11.10
N HIS A 91 12.26 -4.69 11.43
CA HIS A 91 11.71 -4.76 12.78
C HIS A 91 10.44 -5.59 12.89
N ARG A 92 9.80 -5.93 11.76
CA ARG A 92 8.51 -6.63 11.68
C ARG A 92 7.41 -5.99 12.54
N ARG A 93 7.54 -4.70 12.83
CA ARG A 93 6.63 -3.98 13.73
C ARG A 93 5.47 -3.37 12.95
N VAL A 94 4.25 -3.70 13.38
CA VAL A 94 3.03 -3.02 12.96
C VAL A 94 2.69 -1.97 14.01
N LEU A 95 2.44 -0.73 13.58
CA LEU A 95 1.85 0.30 14.44
C LEU A 95 0.33 0.14 14.34
N SER A 96 -0.27 -0.39 15.41
CA SER A 96 -1.71 -0.54 15.61
C SER A 96 -2.29 0.64 16.38
#